data_AF-A0A3D0C4K6-F1
#
_entry.id   AF-A0A3D0C4K6-F1
#
_cell.length_a   1.000
_cell.length_b   1.000
_cell.length_c   1.000
_cell.angle_alpha   90.00
_cell.angle_beta   90.00
_cell.angle_gamma   90.00
#
_symmetry.space_group_name_H-M   'P 1'
#
loop_
_entity.id
_entity.type
_entity.pdbx_description
1 polymer ?
#
loop_
_entity_poly.entity_id
_entity_poly.type
_entity_poly.pdbx_seq_one_letter_code
_entity_poly.pdbx_strand_id
1 'polypeptide(L)' 'EDDRRWAVSKDNGMFDQFTGATITPRAVVKGVKSTLNYFNQHKGSLIPRPNACGEALSTAKLTTSSTTPPISGAANEQ' A
#
# COMPACT_ATOMS: atom_id res chain seq x y z
N GLU A 1 18.97 5.22 -15.43
CA GLU A 1 18.35 6.37 -16.13
C GLU A 1 17.78 6.04 -17.51
N ASP A 2 18.47 5.36 -18.43
CA ASP A 2 17.96 5.14 -19.80
C ASP A 2 17.56 3.68 -20.10
N ASP A 3 16.40 3.26 -19.57
CA ASP A 3 15.80 1.95 -19.88
C ASP A 3 14.84 2.06 -21.07
N ARG A 4 15.27 1.55 -22.22
CA ARG A 4 14.51 1.56 -23.49
C ARG A 4 13.20 0.79 -23.44
N ARG A 5 13.03 -0.14 -22.49
CA ARG A 5 11.78 -0.89 -22.31
C ARG A 5 10.61 0.01 -21.92
N TRP A 6 10.92 1.15 -21.28
CA TRP A 6 9.96 2.19 -20.89
C TRP A 6 9.59 3.17 -22.02
N ALA A 7 9.90 2.84 -23.27
CA ALA A 7 9.42 3.59 -24.42
C ALA A 7 8.13 3.00 -24.99
N VAL A 8 7.49 3.71 -25.91
CA VAL A 8 6.37 3.17 -26.67
C VAL A 8 6.87 2.25 -27.80
N SER A 9 6.02 1.38 -28.32
CA SER A 9 6.37 0.42 -29.38
C SER A 9 7.01 1.08 -30.61
N LYS A 10 6.59 2.30 -30.99
CA LYS A 10 7.21 3.10 -32.07
C LYS A 10 8.70 3.37 -31.86
N ASP A 11 9.08 3.52 -30.60
CA ASP A 11 10.43 3.89 -30.16
C ASP A 11 11.21 2.64 -29.70
N ASN A 12 10.77 1.44 -30.11
CA ASN A 12 11.31 0.13 -29.71
C ASN A 12 11.15 -0.19 -28.22
N GLY A 13 10.12 0.32 -27.57
CA GLY A 13 9.77 -0.03 -26.19
C GLY A 13 8.59 -1.00 -26.08
N MET A 14 8.13 -1.26 -24.84
CA MET A 14 7.12 -2.28 -24.55
C MET A 14 5.69 -1.75 -24.44
N PHE A 15 5.52 -0.42 -24.47
CA PHE A 15 4.23 0.20 -24.20
C PHE A 15 3.47 0.51 -25.49
N ASP A 16 2.20 0.13 -25.55
CA ASP A 16 1.40 0.35 -26.75
C ASP A 16 1.21 1.85 -27.05
N GLN A 17 1.24 2.19 -28.33
CA GLN A 17 0.88 3.50 -28.82
C GLN A 17 -0.58 3.43 -29.26
N PHE A 18 -1.47 4.22 -28.65
CA PHE A 18 -2.76 4.46 -29.29
C PHE A 18 -2.50 5.19 -30.61
N THR A 19 -2.96 4.63 -31.73
CA THR A 19 -2.82 5.26 -33.05
C THR A 19 -3.40 6.67 -33.02
N GLY A 20 -2.60 7.68 -33.38
CA GLY A 20 -3.03 9.10 -33.38
C GLY A 20 -2.81 9.86 -32.07
N ALA A 21 -2.45 9.21 -30.96
CA ALA A 21 -2.21 9.85 -29.67
C ALA A 21 -0.85 9.42 -29.11
N THR A 22 0.26 9.89 -29.70
CA THR A 22 1.61 9.50 -29.24
C THR A 22 2.13 10.36 -28.08
N ILE A 23 1.62 11.58 -27.90
CA ILE A 23 2.08 12.49 -26.83
C ILE A 23 1.60 12.03 -25.45
N THR A 24 0.33 11.66 -25.32
CA THR A 24 -0.28 11.21 -24.06
C THR A 24 0.36 9.94 -23.47
N PRO A 25 0.51 8.80 -24.20
CA PRO A 25 1.08 7.59 -23.64
C PRO A 25 2.56 7.77 -23.28
N ARG A 26 3.36 8.51 -24.07
CA ARG A 26 4.75 8.82 -23.71
C ARG A 26 4.86 9.58 -22.39
N ALA A 27 4.00 10.58 -22.18
CA ALA A 27 3.96 11.35 -20.93
C ALA A 27 3.58 10.46 -19.74
N VAL A 28 2.57 9.59 -19.90
CA VAL A 28 2.12 8.66 -18.86
C VAL A 28 3.23 7.67 -18.49
N VAL A 29 3.85 7.00 -19.46
CA VAL A 29 4.91 6.01 -19.20
C VAL A 29 6.10 6.66 -18.50
N LYS A 30 6.50 7.86 -18.94
CA LYS A 30 7.56 8.65 -18.27
C LYS A 30 7.18 9.00 -16.83
N GLY A 31 5.94 9.44 -16.60
CA GLY A 31 5.43 9.75 -15.25
C GLY A 31 5.49 8.55 -14.32
N VAL A 32 4.98 7.39 -14.77
CA VAL A 32 5.01 6.15 -13.98
C VAL A 32 6.45 5.73 -13.65
N LYS A 33 7.35 5.77 -14.64
CA LYS A 33 8.78 5.45 -14.43
C LYS A 33 9.40 6.32 -13.33
N SER A 34 9.19 7.63 -13.42
CA SER A 34 9.72 8.59 -12.45
C SER A 34 9.16 8.35 -11.05
N THR A 35 7.87 8.08 -10.93
CA THR A 35 7.22 7.78 -9.65
C THR A 35 7.76 6.50 -9.02
N LEU A 36 7.94 5.43 -9.81
CA LEU A 36 8.52 4.19 -9.30
C LEU A 36 9.98 4.37 -8.86
N ASN A 37 10.76 5.13 -9.62
CA ASN A 37 12.15 5.44 -9.24
C ASN A 37 12.19 6.21 -7.92
N TYR A 38 11.36 7.24 -7.79
CA TYR A 38 11.22 8.00 -6.55
C TYR A 38 10.79 7.12 -5.37
N PHE A 39 9.78 6.28 -5.57
CA PHE A 39 9.29 5.37 -4.54
C PHE A 39 10.36 4.38 -4.08
N ASN A 40 11.10 3.77 -5.02
CA ASN A 40 12.16 2.83 -4.68
C ASN A 40 13.27 3.50 -3.86
N GLN A 41 13.62 4.75 -4.17
CA GLN A 41 14.62 5.51 -3.44
C GLN A 41 14.14 5.95 -2.04
N HIS A 42 12.84 6.23 -1.87
CA HIS A 42 12.29 6.82 -0.64
C HIS A 42 11.38 5.87 0.14
N LYS A 43 11.34 4.58 -0.21
CA LYS A 43 10.41 3.59 0.35
C LYS A 43 10.40 3.59 1.89
N GLY A 44 11.57 3.68 2.51
CA GLY A 44 11.71 3.69 3.97
C GLY A 44 11.02 4.89 4.64
N SER A 45 10.99 6.05 3.99
CA SER A 45 10.29 7.24 4.48
C SER A 45 8.82 7.28 4.06
N LEU A 46 8.44 6.64 2.96
CA LEU A 46 7.08 6.66 2.42
C LEU A 46 6.16 5.62 3.09
N ILE A 47 6.72 4.52 3.62
CA ILE A 47 5.96 3.46 4.30
C ILE A 47 6.35 3.35 5.81
N PRO A 48 6.28 4.43 6.60
CA PRO A 48 6.66 4.38 8.01
C PRO A 48 5.55 3.82 8.90
N ARG A 49 4.30 3.76 8.41
CA ARG A 49 3.14 3.41 9.23
C ARG A 49 2.80 1.92 9.10
N PRO A 50 2.69 1.18 10.21
CA PRO A 50 2.06 -0.13 10.19
C PRO A 50 0.60 0.03 9.76
N ASN A 51 0.06 -1.00 9.11
CA ASN A 51 -1.36 -1.01 8.80
C ASN A 51 -2.18 -1.06 10.10
N ALA A 52 -3.39 -0.48 10.08
CA ALA A 52 -4.24 -0.38 11.27
C ALA A 52 -4.56 -1.76 11.91
N CYS A 53 -4.51 -2.84 11.13
CA CYS A 53 -4.67 -4.20 11.63
C CYS A 53 -3.52 -4.68 12.55
N GLY A 54 -2.28 -4.25 12.32
CA GLY A 54 -1.12 -4.68 13.13
C GLY A 54 -1.05 -4.01 14.51
N GLU A 55 -1.58 -2.79 14.63
CA GLU A 55 -1.62 -2.04 15.88
C GLU A 55 -2.66 -2.63 16.85
N ALA A 56 -3.83 -3.03 16.33
CA ALA A 56 -4.88 -3.70 17.11
C ALA A 56 -4.43 -5.05 17.70
N LEU A 57 -3.65 -5.84 16.94
CA LEU A 57 -3.11 -7.13 17.41
C LEU A 57 -2.01 -6.96 18.48
N SER A 58 -1.31 -5.83 18.50
CA SER A 58 -0.26 -5.54 19.48
C SER A 58 -0.85 -5.07 20.82
N THR A 59 -1.93 -4.27 20.78
CA THR A 59 -2.63 -3.79 21.98
C THR A 59 -3.51 -4.86 22.62
N ALA A 60 -4.07 -5.79 21.83
CA ALA A 60 -4.86 -6.91 22.35
C ALA A 60 -4.03 -7.94 23.14
N LYS A 61 -2.70 -7.98 22.97
CA LYS A 61 -1.82 -8.92 23.67
C LYS A 61 -1.58 -8.56 25.14
N LEU A 62 -1.91 -7.33 25.59
CA LEU A 62 -1.72 -6.91 26.98
C LEU A 62 -3.00 -6.97 27.85
N THR A 63 -4.19 -7.15 27.26
CA THR A 63 -5.48 -6.99 27.99
C THR A 63 -6.22 -8.32 28.25
N THR A 64 -5.64 -9.49 27.97
CA THR A 64 -6.33 -10.78 28.12
C THR A 64 -6.01 -11.58 29.40
N SER A 65 -5.22 -11.05 30.34
CA SER A 65 -4.84 -11.82 31.54
C SER A 65 -5.66 -11.57 32.81
N SER A 66 -6.62 -10.64 32.87
CA SER A 66 -7.44 -10.53 34.08
C SER A 66 -8.71 -9.72 33.85
N THR A 67 -9.86 -10.38 33.78
CA THR A 67 -11.11 -10.03 34.50
C THR A 67 -12.16 -11.08 34.12
N THR A 68 -12.10 -12.24 34.77
CA THR A 68 -13.30 -13.03 35.02
C THR A 68 -13.84 -12.54 36.37
N PRO A 69 -14.97 -11.83 36.44
CA PRO A 69 -15.59 -11.60 37.73
C PRO A 69 -16.10 -12.95 38.26
N PRO A 70 -15.86 -13.27 39.55
CA PRO A 70 -16.38 -14.49 40.13
C PRO A 70 -17.90 -14.44 40.13
N ILE A 71 -18.51 -15.54 39.68
CA ILE A 71 -19.90 -15.86 39.97
C ILE A 71 -20.12 -15.82 41.50
N SER A 72 -20.95 -14.90 41.97
CA SER A 72 -21.58 -15.00 43.29
C SER A 72 -22.98 -14.42 43.18
N GLY A 73 -23.96 -15.24 43.52
CA GLY A 73 -25.35 -15.07 43.13
C GLY A 73 -26.14 -14.02 43.88
N ALA A 74 -27.30 -13.70 43.32
CA ALA A 74 -28.57 -13.72 44.03
C ALA A 74 -29.68 -13.60 42.99
N ALA A 75 -30.53 -14.63 42.94
CA ALA A 75 -31.87 -14.52 42.40
C ALA A 75 -32.64 -13.46 43.18
N ASN A 76 -33.47 -12.66 42.52
CA ASN A 76 -34.84 -12.49 43.00
C ASN A 76 -35.77 -12.03 41.89
N GLU A 77 -36.81 -12.83 41.71
CA GLU A 77 -38.04 -12.51 41.00
C GLU A 77 -38.80 -11.41 41.74
N GLN A 78 -39.32 -10.42 41.01
CA GLN A 78 -40.65 -9.82 41.16
C GLN A 78 -41.12 -9.29 39.81
#